data_AF-A0A9D3V7L0-F1
#
_entry.id   AF-A0A9D3V7L0-F1
#
_cell.length_a   1.000
_cell.length_b   1.000
_cell.length_c   1.000
_cell.angle_alpha   90.00
_cell.angle_beta   90.00
_cell.angle_gamma   90.00
#
_symmetry.space_group_name_H-M   'P 1'
#
loop_
_entity.id
_entity.type
_entity.pdbx_description
1 polymer ?
#
loop_
_entity_poly.entity_id
_entity_poly.type
_entity_poly.pdbx_seq_one_letter_code
_entity_poly.pdbx_strand_id
1 'polypeptide(L)'
;MGYKNVLDKELLWKQKSRCDWLQLRDHNTNFFHTRTIQRRKFNRITALCIDNDKWCSDQNILQSEAVSFLKKLYGEIHEPMRGLPSNIFPHFKLRDIVFLEMVIFDEELKTALFDMDPLKALRSDGFHAHFSKANGIL
;
A
#
# COMPACT_ATOMS: atom_id res chain seq x y z
N MET A 1 9.14 -29.82 10.40
CA MET A 1 7.93 -29.04 10.07
C MET A 1 7.75 -27.75 10.90
N GLY A 2 8.50 -27.53 11.99
CA GLY A 2 8.33 -26.34 12.86
C GLY A 2 8.97 -25.03 12.38
N TYR A 3 10.05 -25.08 11.58
CA TYR A 3 10.82 -23.89 11.21
C TYR A 3 10.11 -22.92 10.25
N LYS A 4 9.27 -23.43 9.33
CA LYS A 4 8.47 -22.57 8.41
C LYS A 4 7.52 -21.64 9.18
N ASN A 5 6.82 -22.17 10.17
CA ASN A 5 5.85 -21.41 10.97
C ASN A 5 6.46 -20.28 11.81
N VAL A 6 7.75 -20.40 12.19
CA VAL A 6 8.43 -19.38 12.99
C VAL A 6 8.92 -18.23 12.09
N LEU A 7 9.52 -18.57 10.95
CA LEU A 7 9.97 -17.59 9.95
C LEU A 7 8.81 -16.76 9.39
N ASP A 8 7.66 -17.39 9.12
CA ASP A 8 6.47 -16.70 8.62
C ASP A 8 5.91 -15.68 9.64
N LYS A 9 5.97 -16.01 10.93
CA LYS A 9 5.55 -15.11 12.01
C LYS A 9 6.51 -13.92 12.16
N GLU A 10 7.81 -14.17 12.13
CA GLU A 10 8.82 -13.11 12.25
C GLU A 10 8.74 -12.12 11.09
N LEU A 11 8.56 -12.63 9.86
CA LEU A 11 8.37 -11.80 8.67
C LEU A 11 7.11 -10.93 8.78
N LEU A 12 6.00 -11.49 9.26
CA LEU A 12 4.75 -10.75 9.49
C LEU A 12 4.92 -9.60 10.49
N TRP A 13 5.64 -9.83 11.60
CA TRP A 13 5.90 -8.80 12.60
C TRP A 13 6.87 -7.74 12.11
N LYS A 14 7.90 -8.13 11.34
CA LYS A 14 8.80 -7.21 10.65
C LYS A 14 8.00 -6.26 9.74
N GLN A 15 7.14 -6.81 8.87
CA GLN A 15 6.29 -6.03 7.97
C GLN A 15 5.36 -5.06 8.73
N LYS A 16 4.66 -5.55 9.76
CA LYS A 16 3.74 -4.72 10.57
C LYS A 16 4.45 -3.60 11.33
N SER A 17 5.71 -3.80 11.72
CA SER A 17 6.49 -2.83 12.49
C SER A 17 7.01 -1.64 11.66
N ARG A 18 7.07 -1.76 10.32
CA ARG A 18 7.69 -0.78 9.39
C ARG A 18 9.04 -0.24 9.93
N CYS A 19 9.97 -1.15 10.20
CA CYS A 19 11.31 -0.85 10.68
C CYS A 19 12.34 -1.56 9.81
N ASP A 20 13.22 -0.81 9.15
CA ASP A 20 14.21 -1.36 8.23
C ASP A 20 15.53 -1.74 8.91
N TRP A 21 15.71 -1.45 10.21
CA TRP A 21 16.98 -1.68 10.89
C TRP A 21 16.84 -2.47 12.20
N LEU A 22 17.45 -3.66 12.23
CA LEU A 22 18.49 -4.03 13.19
C LEU A 22 19.16 -5.32 12.70
N GLN A 23 20.38 -5.16 12.20
CA GLN A 23 21.28 -6.19 11.71
C GLN A 23 21.87 -7.05 12.86
N LEU A 24 21.06 -7.39 13.87
CA LEU A 24 21.44 -8.15 15.06
C LEU A 24 20.38 -9.24 15.34
N ARG A 25 20.62 -10.40 14.71
CA ARG A 25 20.44 -11.77 15.21
C ARG A 25 19.07 -12.11 15.85
N ASP A 26 18.18 -12.66 15.03
CA ASP A 26 17.16 -13.72 15.26
C ASP A 26 16.22 -13.76 16.49
N HIS A 27 16.24 -12.86 17.47
CA HIS A 27 15.44 -13.09 18.70
C HIS A 27 14.56 -11.96 19.21
N ASN A 28 14.39 -10.86 18.47
CA ASN A 28 13.63 -9.73 19.00
C ASN A 28 12.17 -9.64 18.52
N THR A 29 11.46 -10.78 18.52
CA THR A 29 10.00 -10.80 18.29
C THR A 29 9.29 -9.83 19.24
N ASN A 30 9.71 -9.76 20.51
CA ASN A 30 9.15 -8.83 21.50
C ASN A 30 9.26 -7.37 21.03
N PHE A 31 10.42 -6.92 20.54
CA PHE A 31 10.59 -5.57 20.00
C PHE A 31 9.61 -5.27 18.85
N PHE A 32 9.50 -6.17 17.86
CA PHE A 32 8.60 -5.97 16.74
C PHE A 32 7.12 -6.00 17.17
N HIS A 33 6.77 -6.86 18.13
CA HIS A 33 5.46 -6.91 18.75
C HIS A 33 5.12 -5.59 19.46
N THR A 34 5.99 -5.11 20.36
CA THR A 34 5.80 -3.87 21.11
C THR A 34 5.67 -2.68 20.16
N ARG A 35 6.57 -2.57 19.16
CA ARG A 35 6.51 -1.50 18.15
C ARG A 35 5.22 -1.54 17.33
N THR A 36 4.76 -2.74 16.95
CA THR A 36 3.49 -2.91 16.24
C THR A 36 2.31 -2.46 17.09
N ILE A 37 2.29 -2.82 18.39
CA ILE A 37 1.24 -2.41 19.32
C ILE A 37 1.24 -0.89 19.49
N GLN A 38 2.41 -0.27 19.69
CA GLN A 38 2.54 1.17 19.80
C GLN A 38 2.04 1.87 18.53
N ARG A 39 2.42 1.38 17.36
CA ARG A 39 1.96 1.93 16.07
C ARG A 39 0.46 1.76 15.87
N ARG A 40 -0.12 0.61 16.25
CA ARG A 40 -1.57 0.39 16.22
C ARG A 40 -2.30 1.34 17.16
N LYS A 41 -1.76 1.58 18.35
CA LYS A 41 -2.34 2.53 19.31
C LYS A 41 -2.28 3.97 18.78
N PHE A 42 -1.14 4.37 18.22
CA PHE A 42 -0.94 5.71 17.65
C PHE A 42 -1.82 5.96 16.42
N ASN A 43 -1.95 4.98 15.54
CA ASN A 43 -2.74 5.10 14.32
C ASN A 43 -4.25 4.83 14.52
N ARG A 44 -4.69 4.51 15.74
CA ARG A 44 -6.10 4.27 16.02
C ARG A 44 -6.81 5.62 16.10
N ILE A 45 -7.68 5.88 15.12
CA ILE A 45 -8.61 7.01 15.17
C ILE A 45 -9.68 6.67 16.21
N THR A 46 -9.66 7.37 17.35
CA THR A 46 -10.63 7.17 18.45
C THR A 46 -11.82 8.12 18.37
N ALA A 47 -11.65 9.26 17.71
CA ALA A 47 -12.71 10.21 17.47
C ALA A 47 -12.39 11.08 16.24
N LEU A 48 -13.43 11.57 15.57
CA LEU A 48 -13.35 12.57 14.51
C LEU A 48 -14.34 13.71 14.82
N CYS A 49 -13.98 14.93 14.42
CA CYS A 49 -14.91 16.05 14.38
C CYS A 49 -15.58 16.03 13.00
N ILE A 50 -16.90 15.88 12.96
CA ILE A 50 -17.65 15.64 11.72
C ILE A 50 -18.22 16.97 11.20
N ASP A 51 -19.11 17.60 11.97
CA ASP A 51 -19.79 18.85 11.60
C ASP A 51 -19.92 19.76 12.82
N ASN A 52 -19.68 21.07 12.63
CA ASN A 52 -19.88 22.13 13.64
C ASN A 52 -19.41 21.75 15.06
N ASP A 53 -18.12 21.40 15.20
CA ASP A 53 -17.48 21.04 16.49
C ASP A 53 -18.06 19.81 17.20
N LYS A 54 -18.87 18.99 16.52
CA LYS A 54 -19.38 17.75 17.10
C LYS A 54 -18.37 16.62 16.93
N TRP A 55 -17.78 16.23 18.06
CA TRP A 55 -16.93 15.05 18.17
C TRP A 55 -17.78 13.78 18.19
N CYS A 56 -17.40 12.80 17.36
CA CYS A 56 -17.97 11.47 17.35
C CYS A 56 -16.87 10.44 17.68
N SER A 57 -17.21 9.41 18.46
CA SER A 57 -16.34 8.29 18.79
C SER A 57 -16.92 6.94 18.38
N ASP A 58 -18.07 6.92 17.70
CA ASP A 58 -18.70 5.71 17.21
C ASP A 58 -17.94 5.15 16.00
N GLN A 59 -17.41 3.93 16.13
CA GLN A 59 -16.53 3.36 15.12
C GLN A 59 -17.17 3.19 13.74
N ASN A 60 -18.49 2.92 13.67
CA ASN A 60 -19.18 2.77 12.40
C ASN A 60 -19.33 4.13 11.71
N ILE A 61 -19.65 5.17 12.47
CA ILE A 61 -19.73 6.55 11.98
C ILE A 61 -18.35 7.03 11.52
N LEU A 62 -17.29 6.77 12.30
CA LEU A 62 -15.92 7.12 11.90
C LEU A 62 -15.52 6.48 10.57
N GLN A 63 -15.89 5.20 10.38
CA GLN A 63 -15.61 4.49 9.13
C GLN A 63 -16.39 5.07 7.96
N SER A 64 -17.70 5.33 8.12
CA SER A 64 -18.53 5.91 7.05
C SER A 64 -18.05 7.29 6.66
N GLU A 65 -17.68 8.14 7.63
CA GLU A 65 -17.18 9.48 7.36
C GLU A 65 -15.82 9.48 6.67
N ALA A 66 -14.89 8.62 7.10
CA ALA A 66 -13.60 8.49 6.43
C ALA A 66 -13.75 8.07 4.95
N VAL A 67 -14.66 7.13 4.68
CA VAL A 67 -14.97 6.69 3.31
C VAL A 67 -15.62 7.83 2.51
N SER A 68 -16.61 8.52 3.09
CA SER A 68 -17.31 9.65 2.46
C SER A 68 -16.34 10.77 2.10
N PHE A 69 -15.48 11.16 3.05
CA PHE A 69 -14.45 12.17 2.86
C PHE A 69 -13.48 11.81 1.74
N LEU A 70 -12.92 10.59 1.74
CA LEU A 70 -11.97 10.16 0.70
C LEU A 70 -12.64 10.04 -0.67
N LYS A 71 -13.90 9.57 -0.72
CA LYS A 71 -14.69 9.59 -1.96
C LYS A 71 -14.92 11.00 -2.47
N LYS A 72 -15.12 11.99 -1.61
CA LYS A 72 -15.24 13.39 -2.02
C LYS A 72 -13.89 13.98 -2.47
N LEU A 73 -12.80 13.61 -1.80
CA LEU A 73 -11.46 14.13 -2.05
C LEU A 73 -10.84 13.56 -3.34
N TYR A 74 -10.99 12.25 -3.56
CA TYR A 74 -10.39 11.52 -4.68
C TYR A 74 -11.40 11.03 -5.71
N GLY A 75 -12.70 11.17 -5.44
CA GLY A 75 -13.73 10.83 -6.41
C GLY A 75 -13.61 11.72 -7.63
N GLU A 76 -13.79 11.11 -8.80
CA GLU A 76 -13.77 11.82 -10.07
C GLU A 76 -14.86 12.88 -10.10
N ILE A 77 -14.43 14.12 -10.30
CA ILE A 77 -15.32 15.18 -10.75
C ILE A 77 -15.38 15.00 -12.27
N HIS A 78 -16.50 14.53 -12.80
CA HIS A 78 -16.78 14.45 -14.25
C HIS A 78 -16.95 15.85 -14.89
N GLU A 79 -16.27 16.86 -14.38
CA GLU A 79 -16.15 18.14 -15.06
C GLU A 79 -14.98 18.02 -16.04
N PRO A 80 -15.17 18.36 -17.33
CA PRO A 80 -14.02 18.52 -18.22
C PRO A 80 -13.07 19.51 -17.56
N MET A 81 -11.77 19.19 -17.50
CA MET A 81 -10.74 20.02 -16.88
C MET A 81 -10.70 21.41 -17.57
N ARG A 82 -11.56 22.34 -17.17
CA ARG A 82 -11.66 23.67 -17.77
C ARG A 82 -10.53 24.52 -17.20
N GLY A 83 -9.76 25.14 -18.08
CA GLY A 83 -8.73 26.12 -17.70
C GLY A 83 -7.28 25.63 -17.71
N LEU A 84 -7.03 24.38 -18.13
CA LEU A 84 -5.66 23.98 -18.47
C LEU A 84 -5.32 24.44 -19.90
N PRO A 85 -4.31 25.31 -20.10
CA PRO A 85 -3.75 25.54 -21.44
C PRO A 85 -3.38 24.22 -22.11
N SER A 86 -3.62 24.13 -23.42
CA SER A 86 -3.48 22.88 -24.21
C SER A 86 -2.05 22.31 -24.27
N ASN A 87 -1.10 22.91 -23.57
CA ASN A 87 0.34 22.59 -23.58
C ASN A 87 0.95 22.45 -22.18
N ILE A 88 0.15 22.27 -21.12
CA ILE A 88 0.68 22.07 -19.76
C ILE A 88 1.43 20.74 -19.64
N PHE A 89 0.93 19.71 -20.32
CA PHE A 89 1.56 18.40 -20.30
C PHE A 89 2.41 18.21 -21.55
N PRO A 90 3.62 17.65 -21.41
CA PRO A 90 4.40 17.25 -22.57
C PRO A 90 3.60 16.24 -23.39
N HIS A 91 3.48 16.49 -24.69
CA HIS A 91 2.90 15.54 -25.61
C HIS A 91 3.77 14.29 -25.68
N PHE A 92 3.16 13.11 -25.60
CA PHE A 92 3.88 11.87 -25.83
C PHE A 92 4.48 11.88 -27.24
N LYS A 93 5.72 11.42 -27.37
CA LYS A 93 6.28 11.19 -28.70
C LYS A 93 5.58 9.98 -29.28
N LEU A 94 5.43 9.94 -30.61
CA LEU A 94 4.84 8.77 -31.30
C LEU A 94 5.52 7.46 -30.89
N ARG A 95 6.83 7.48 -30.63
CA ARG A 95 7.58 6.32 -30.14
C ARG A 95 7.09 5.82 -28.78
N ASP A 96 6.76 6.73 -27.87
CA ASP A 96 6.30 6.40 -26.52
C ASP A 96 4.87 5.84 -26.58
N ILE A 97 4.01 6.40 -27.44
CA ILE A 97 2.65 5.89 -27.67
C ILE A 97 2.71 4.46 -28.21
N VAL A 98 3.49 4.25 -29.28
CA VAL A 98 3.66 2.93 -29.86
C VAL A 98 4.19 1.95 -28.84
N PHE A 99 5.17 2.33 -28.03
CA PHE A 99 5.70 1.50 -26.94
C PHE A 99 4.63 1.13 -25.90
N LEU A 100 3.79 2.09 -25.47
CA LEU A 100 2.72 1.86 -24.49
C LEU A 100 1.56 1.01 -25.06
N GLU A 101 1.37 1.01 -26.38
CA GLU A 101 0.37 0.19 -27.08
C GLU A 101 0.88 -1.21 -27.44
N MET A 102 2.17 -1.52 -27.21
CA MET A 102 2.73 -2.85 -27.49
C MET A 102 2.09 -3.92 -26.59
N VAL A 103 2.01 -5.13 -27.14
CA VAL A 103 1.61 -6.32 -26.39
C VAL A 103 2.68 -6.63 -25.35
N ILE A 104 2.27 -6.76 -24.09
CA ILE A 104 3.14 -7.15 -22.98
C ILE A 104 3.46 -8.64 -23.12
N PHE A 105 4.75 -8.99 -23.06
CA PHE A 105 5.21 -10.37 -23.13
C PHE A 105 5.44 -10.97 -21.74
N ASP A 106 5.30 -12.29 -21.60
CA ASP A 106 5.51 -13.00 -20.33
C ASP A 106 6.90 -12.73 -19.73
N GLU A 107 7.93 -12.58 -20.56
CA GLU A 107 9.30 -12.31 -20.09
C GLU A 107 9.45 -10.87 -19.55
N GLU A 108 8.78 -9.89 -20.16
CA GLU A 108 8.72 -8.52 -19.63
C GLU A 108 7.98 -8.50 -18.30
N LEU A 109 6.86 -9.23 -18.23
CA LEU A 109 6.04 -9.33 -17.03
C LEU A 109 6.82 -9.99 -15.88
N LYS A 110 7.53 -11.09 -16.15
CA LYS A 110 8.44 -11.71 -15.18
C LYS A 110 9.53 -10.74 -14.74
N THR A 111 10.20 -10.08 -15.68
CA THR A 111 11.29 -9.15 -15.38
C THR A 111 10.80 -8.03 -14.45
N ALA A 112 9.69 -7.39 -14.81
CA ALA A 112 9.07 -6.36 -13.98
C ALA A 112 8.66 -6.88 -12.60
N LEU A 113 8.11 -8.09 -12.50
CA LEU A 113 7.77 -8.71 -11.22
C LEU A 113 9.02 -8.91 -10.35
N PHE A 114 10.11 -9.44 -10.91
CA PHE A 114 11.35 -9.70 -10.19
C PHE A 114 12.14 -8.44 -9.84
N ASP A 115 11.93 -7.32 -10.54
CA ASP A 115 12.49 -6.00 -10.19
C ASP A 115 11.78 -5.32 -9.01
N MET A 116 10.56 -5.72 -8.65
CA MET A 116 9.85 -5.11 -7.51
C MET A 116 10.58 -5.37 -6.18
N ASP A 117 10.72 -4.38 -5.31
CA ASP A 117 11.25 -4.64 -3.96
C ASP A 117 10.32 -5.66 -3.22
N PRO A 118 10.86 -6.79 -2.70
CA PRO A 118 10.08 -7.90 -2.14
C PRO A 118 9.08 -7.49 -1.04
N LEU A 119 9.36 -6.40 -0.31
CA LEU A 119 8.58 -5.94 0.84
C LEU A 119 7.88 -4.59 0.60
N LYS A 120 7.70 -4.18 -0.66
CA LYS A 120 6.84 -3.04 -1.03
C LYS A 120 5.39 -3.22 -0.57
N ALA A 121 4.62 -2.14 -0.72
CA ALA A 121 3.21 -2.08 -0.34
C ALA A 121 2.43 -3.33 -0.78
N LEU A 122 1.57 -3.81 0.12
CA LEU A 122 0.67 -4.93 -0.13
C LEU A 122 -0.24 -4.62 -1.33
N ARG A 123 -0.46 -5.62 -2.19
CA ARG A 123 -1.52 -5.56 -3.21
C ARG A 123 -2.89 -5.66 -2.51
N SER A 124 -3.97 -5.34 -3.24
CA SER A 124 -5.34 -5.36 -2.68
C SER A 124 -5.77 -6.71 -2.09
N ASP A 125 -5.11 -7.79 -2.52
CA ASP A 125 -5.26 -9.16 -2.01
C ASP A 125 -4.54 -9.43 -0.68
N GLY A 126 -3.76 -8.48 -0.18
CA GLY A 126 -3.00 -8.61 1.07
C GLY A 126 -1.68 -9.39 0.93
N PHE A 127 -1.17 -9.60 -0.28
CA PHE A 127 0.13 -10.22 -0.50
C PHE A 127 1.22 -9.19 -0.88
N HIS A 128 2.46 -9.45 -0.46
CA HIS A 128 3.64 -8.69 -0.87
C HIS A 128 4.24 -9.31 -2.15
N ALA A 129 5.00 -8.53 -2.92
CA ALA A 129 5.68 -9.02 -4.14
C ALA A 129 6.54 -10.27 -3.88
N HIS A 130 7.12 -10.42 -2.68
CA HIS A 130 7.83 -11.64 -2.26
C HIS A 130 7.00 -12.93 -2.44
N PHE A 131 5.70 -12.90 -2.17
CA PHE A 131 4.83 -14.08 -2.29
C PHE A 131 4.69 -14.53 -3.74
N SER A 132 4.45 -13.59 -4.66
CA SER A 132 4.34 -13.87 -6.09
C SER A 132 5.67 -14.37 -6.67
N LYS A 133 6.78 -13.75 -6.28
CA LYS A 133 8.14 -14.17 -6.65
C LYS A 133 8.49 -15.59 -6.18
N ALA A 134 8.12 -15.93 -4.95
CA ALA A 134 8.46 -17.21 -4.35
C ALA A 134 7.64 -18.39 -4.90
N ASN A 135 6.40 -18.13 -5.36
CA ASN A 135 5.49 -19.17 -5.82
C ASN A 135 5.34 -19.22 -7.35
N GLY A 136 6.02 -18.34 -8.10
CA GLY A 136 5.93 -18.29 -9.56
C GLY A 136 4.52 -17.99 -10.08
N ILE A 137 3.69 -17.33 -9.26
CA ILE A 137 2.30 -17.01 -9.61
C ILE A 137 2.32 -15.71 -10.40
N LEU A 138 2.08 -15.84 -11.70
CA LEU A 138 1.53 -14.80 -12.57
C LEU A 138 0.05 -15.07 -12.80
#